data_AF-A0A6P0KXX1-F1
#
_entry.id   AF-A0A6P0KXX1-F1
#
_cell.length_a   1.000
_cell.length_b   1.000
_cell.length_c   1.000
_cell.angle_alpha   90.00
_cell.angle_beta   90.00
_cell.angle_gamma   90.00
#
_symmetry.space_group_name_H-M   'P 1'
#
loop_
_entity.id
_entity.type
_entity.pdbx_description
1 polymer ?
#
loop_
_entity_poly.entity_id
_entity_poly.type
_entity_poly.pdbx_seq_one_letter_code
_entity_poly.pdbx_strand_id
1 'polypeptide(L)'
;MVYLERFRAMVDEIESHPLLEVVDFSVNQPASDELLTSVEETLRTSLAEPIRTFYKETNGLRLYWKIKSGLTDEELDRLEEVYDDYDIGLPNEEEDTDDENPFAHINLISIEDCIIKRNWQEKIIFDEINYNDETVEFAGVTYRERDFQRRLKPFDLFSAYSCMAFFFEEGVENPKVLRLSSHYVEWDNSKITDFKSYLEMLLVTRGIVDARGEIYNQYRGDREPQLITGYDYWSEENVPKLFRNRNQYRF
;
A
#
# COMPACT_ATOMS: atom_id res chain seq x y z
N MET A 1 -2.39 11.69 15.70
CA MET A 1 -3.57 11.69 14.82
C MET A 1 -4.03 10.25 14.76
N VAL A 2 -5.30 9.96 14.96
CA VAL A 2 -5.79 8.58 15.08
C VAL A 2 -6.12 8.03 13.69
N TYR A 3 -5.25 7.20 13.13
CA TYR A 3 -5.41 6.64 11.78
C TYR A 3 -6.56 5.65 11.73
N LEU A 4 -6.74 4.84 12.78
CA LEU A 4 -7.80 3.82 12.81
C LEU A 4 -9.21 4.43 12.65
N GLU A 5 -9.47 5.58 13.28
CA GLU A 5 -10.75 6.28 13.15
C GLU A 5 -10.98 6.79 11.73
N ARG A 6 -9.92 7.25 11.06
CA ARG A 6 -9.99 7.72 9.66
C ARG A 6 -10.25 6.56 8.69
N PHE A 7 -9.61 5.41 8.91
CA PHE A 7 -9.91 4.20 8.13
C PHE A 7 -11.35 3.72 8.35
N ARG A 8 -11.87 3.77 9.59
CA ARG A 8 -13.29 3.45 9.85
C ARG A 8 -14.24 4.41 9.14
N ALA A 9 -13.98 5.71 9.19
CA ALA A 9 -14.79 6.69 8.47
C ALA A 9 -14.76 6.47 6.95
N MET A 10 -13.62 6.03 6.41
CA MET A 10 -13.49 5.66 5.00
C MET A 10 -14.33 4.41 4.66
N VAL A 11 -14.34 3.39 5.54
CA VAL A 11 -15.20 2.22 5.41
C VAL A 11 -16.68 2.61 5.43
N ASP A 12 -17.10 3.44 6.38
CA ASP A 12 -18.48 3.95 6.47
C ASP A 12 -18.88 4.70 5.18
N GLU A 13 -17.95 5.47 4.60
CA GLU A 13 -18.15 6.14 3.30
C GLU A 13 -18.39 5.12 2.18
N ILE A 14 -17.57 4.08 2.08
CA ILE A 14 -17.68 3.03 1.06
C ILE A 14 -18.98 2.25 1.22
N GLU A 15 -19.34 1.82 2.44
CA GLU A 15 -20.59 1.11 2.72
C GLU A 15 -21.83 1.94 2.38
N SER A 16 -21.74 3.26 2.55
CA SER A 16 -22.83 4.18 2.21
C SER A 16 -22.99 4.42 0.70
N HIS A 17 -22.03 3.99 -0.12
CA HIS A 17 -22.02 4.26 -1.55
C HIS A 17 -22.97 3.29 -2.31
N PRO A 18 -23.85 3.79 -3.19
CA PRO A 18 -24.86 2.95 -3.85
C PRO A 18 -24.25 1.86 -4.74
N LEU A 19 -23.07 2.12 -5.33
CA LEU A 19 -22.41 1.24 -6.30
C LEU A 19 -21.32 0.34 -5.70
N LEU A 20 -21.00 0.47 -4.40
CA LEU A 20 -19.87 -0.23 -3.78
C LEU A 20 -20.28 -1.18 -2.68
N GLU A 21 -19.53 -2.26 -2.51
CA GLU A 21 -19.66 -3.15 -1.36
C GLU A 21 -18.30 -3.37 -0.69
N VAL A 22 -18.30 -3.32 0.64
CA VAL A 22 -17.16 -3.77 1.45
C VAL A 22 -17.24 -5.29 1.56
N VAL A 23 -16.20 -5.96 1.10
CA VAL A 23 -16.08 -7.43 1.11
C VAL A 23 -15.47 -7.91 2.43
N ASP A 24 -14.42 -7.25 2.88
CA ASP A 24 -13.74 -7.56 4.14
C ASP A 24 -13.23 -6.27 4.79
N PHE A 25 -13.49 -6.11 6.08
CA PHE A 25 -12.82 -5.12 6.91
C PHE A 25 -12.46 -5.74 8.25
N SER A 26 -11.17 -5.83 8.53
CA SER A 26 -10.67 -6.38 9.78
C SER A 26 -9.52 -5.55 10.33
N VAL A 27 -9.45 -5.49 11.65
CA VAL A 27 -8.42 -4.72 12.37
C VAL A 27 -7.78 -5.63 13.40
N ASN A 28 -6.45 -5.65 13.42
CA ASN A 28 -5.72 -6.43 14.40
C ASN A 28 -5.72 -5.71 15.75
N GLN A 29 -5.51 -6.48 16.82
CA GLN A 29 -5.30 -5.90 18.15
C GLN A 29 -4.06 -5.00 18.14
N PRO A 30 -4.07 -3.85 18.85
CA PRO A 30 -2.90 -3.02 19.10
C PRO A 30 -1.62 -3.81 19.40
N ALA A 31 -0.49 -3.38 18.84
CA ALA A 31 0.82 -3.91 19.20
C ALA A 31 1.18 -3.48 20.64
N SER A 32 1.68 -4.42 21.44
CA SER A 32 2.17 -4.10 22.78
C SER A 32 3.50 -3.34 22.72
N ASP A 33 3.85 -2.63 23.79
CA ASP A 33 5.14 -1.94 23.88
C ASP A 33 6.32 -2.91 23.87
N GLU A 34 6.16 -4.10 24.44
CA GLU A 34 7.16 -5.17 24.42
C GLU A 34 7.39 -5.67 22.99
N LEU A 35 6.32 -5.86 22.22
CA LEU A 35 6.41 -6.27 20.82
C LEU A 35 7.18 -5.22 19.99
N LEU A 36 6.80 -3.95 20.13
CA LEU A 36 7.47 -2.86 19.41
C LEU A 36 8.94 -2.73 19.80
N THR A 37 9.25 -2.93 21.09
CA THR A 37 10.63 -2.95 21.58
C THR A 37 11.41 -4.12 20.94
N SER A 38 10.84 -5.32 20.86
CA SER A 38 11.49 -6.47 20.21
C SER A 38 11.75 -6.24 18.71
N VAL A 39 10.86 -5.50 18.05
CA VAL A 39 11.00 -5.11 16.65
C VAL A 39 12.18 -4.14 16.50
N GLU A 40 12.25 -3.12 17.35
CA GLU A 40 13.33 -2.13 17.39
C GLU A 40 14.69 -2.79 17.68
N GLU A 41 14.74 -3.76 18.60
CA GLU A 41 15.92 -4.58 18.87
C GLU A 41 16.34 -5.41 17.64
N THR A 42 15.37 -6.00 16.93
CA THR A 42 15.62 -6.76 15.69
C THR A 42 16.20 -5.87 14.59
N LEU A 43 15.66 -4.66 14.45
CA LEU A 43 16.12 -3.68 13.47
C LEU A 43 17.40 -2.94 13.89
N ARG A 44 17.77 -2.99 15.17
CA ARG A 44 18.84 -2.18 15.79
C ARG A 44 18.66 -0.68 15.60
N THR A 45 17.40 -0.23 15.55
CA THR A 45 17.03 1.19 15.43
C THR A 45 15.64 1.40 16.02
N SER A 46 15.34 2.62 16.44
CA SER A 46 14.00 2.96 16.91
C SER A 46 13.05 3.11 15.73
N LEU A 47 11.78 2.76 15.90
CA LEU A 47 10.76 3.01 14.90
C LEU A 47 10.37 4.48 14.92
N ALA A 48 10.28 5.11 13.75
CA ALA A 48 9.73 6.45 13.64
C ALA A 48 8.33 6.54 14.27
N GLU A 49 8.02 7.70 14.86
CA GLU A 49 6.77 7.94 15.58
C GLU A 49 5.51 7.57 14.78
N PRO A 50 5.38 7.88 13.47
CA PRO A 50 4.18 7.50 12.72
C PRO A 50 3.97 5.99 12.63
N ILE A 51 5.05 5.22 12.51
CA ILE A 51 4.99 3.74 12.46
C ILE A 51 4.56 3.23 13.84
N ARG A 52 5.23 3.69 14.90
CA ARG A 52 4.92 3.28 16.27
C ARG A 52 3.47 3.61 16.65
N THR A 53 3.03 4.83 16.34
CA THR A 53 1.67 5.31 16.62
C THR A 53 0.62 4.47 15.87
N PHE A 54 0.80 4.24 14.56
CA PHE A 54 -0.12 3.39 13.80
C PHE A 54 -0.23 1.97 14.39
N TYR A 55 0.90 1.29 14.60
CA TYR A 55 0.90 -0.09 15.08
C TYR A 55 0.40 -0.23 16.53
N LYS A 56 0.52 0.83 17.35
CA LYS A 56 -0.13 0.90 18.68
C LYS A 56 -1.64 1.13 18.61
N GLU A 57 -2.15 1.72 17.54
CA GLU A 57 -3.60 1.88 17.36
C GLU A 57 -4.22 0.61 16.78
N THR A 58 -3.53 -0.02 15.83
CA THR A 58 -3.97 -1.26 15.17
C THR A 58 -2.73 -1.98 14.63
N ASN A 59 -2.49 -3.24 15.03
CA ASN A 59 -1.30 -3.97 14.56
C ASN A 59 -1.47 -4.52 13.15
N GLY A 60 -1.76 -3.64 12.19
CA GLY A 60 -2.25 -3.98 10.88
C GLY A 60 -3.78 -3.93 10.77
N LEU A 61 -4.25 -3.85 9.54
CA LEU A 61 -5.66 -3.86 9.15
C LEU A 61 -5.79 -4.35 7.72
N ARG A 62 -6.96 -4.88 7.38
CA ARG A 62 -7.34 -5.25 6.02
C ARG A 62 -8.64 -4.56 5.65
N LEU A 63 -8.69 -4.02 4.43
CA LEU A 63 -9.89 -3.53 3.79
C LEU A 63 -9.88 -3.99 2.34
N TYR A 64 -10.90 -4.75 1.95
CA TYR A 64 -11.20 -5.10 0.57
C TYR A 64 -12.61 -4.63 0.24
N TRP A 65 -12.75 -3.85 -0.84
CA TRP A 65 -14.04 -3.42 -1.36
C TRP A 65 -14.03 -3.46 -2.89
N LYS A 66 -15.21 -3.53 -3.48
CA LYS A 66 -15.38 -3.65 -4.94
C LYS A 66 -16.68 -3.00 -5.40
N ILE A 67 -16.86 -2.91 -6.72
CA ILE A 67 -18.15 -2.58 -7.33
C ILE A 67 -19.17 -3.68 -6.99
N LYS A 68 -20.39 -3.29 -6.61
CA LYS A 68 -21.46 -4.24 -6.28
C LYS A 68 -21.72 -5.19 -7.44
N SER A 69 -21.84 -6.47 -7.11
CA SER A 69 -22.42 -7.43 -8.04
C SER A 69 -23.89 -7.09 -8.37
N GLY A 70 -24.32 -7.39 -9.59
CA GLY A 70 -25.71 -7.26 -10.01
C GLY A 70 -26.13 -5.91 -10.61
N LEU A 71 -25.19 -5.02 -10.91
CA LEU A 71 -25.43 -3.86 -11.79
C LEU A 71 -25.73 -4.33 -13.23
N THR A 72 -26.51 -3.55 -13.98
CA THR A 72 -26.76 -3.84 -15.40
C THR A 72 -25.55 -3.45 -16.26
N ASP A 73 -25.44 -4.02 -17.46
CA ASP A 73 -24.38 -3.67 -18.40
C ASP A 73 -24.36 -2.16 -18.67
N GLU A 74 -25.53 -1.50 -18.80
CA GLU A 74 -25.58 -0.06 -18.99
C GLU A 74 -25.12 0.75 -17.75
N GLU A 75 -25.25 0.20 -16.54
CA GLU A 75 -24.72 0.81 -15.32
C GLU A 75 -23.20 0.66 -15.24
N LEU A 76 -22.67 -0.49 -15.67
CA LEU A 76 -21.24 -0.77 -15.74
C LEU A 76 -20.56 0.10 -16.82
N ASP A 77 -21.11 0.18 -18.03
CA ASP A 77 -20.61 1.06 -19.09
C ASP A 77 -20.55 2.52 -18.64
N ARG A 78 -21.57 2.97 -17.90
CA ARG A 78 -21.60 4.33 -17.33
C ARG A 78 -20.59 4.53 -16.21
N LEU A 79 -20.33 3.49 -15.41
CA LEU A 79 -19.31 3.55 -14.36
C LEU A 79 -17.95 3.82 -15.01
N GLU A 80 -17.58 3.06 -16.03
CA GLU A 80 -16.31 3.23 -16.75
C GLU A 80 -16.21 4.60 -17.44
N GLU A 81 -17.28 5.06 -18.10
CA GLU A 81 -17.27 6.36 -18.79
C GLU A 81 -17.12 7.54 -17.82
N VAL A 82 -17.76 7.48 -16.66
CA VAL A 82 -17.79 8.59 -15.69
C VAL A 82 -16.58 8.58 -14.76
N TYR A 83 -16.13 7.39 -14.36
CA TYR A 83 -15.08 7.18 -13.38
C TYR A 83 -13.81 6.63 -14.04
N ASP A 84 -13.38 7.33 -15.09
CA ASP A 84 -12.21 7.04 -15.93
C ASP A 84 -10.86 7.44 -15.29
N ASP A 85 -10.82 7.69 -13.98
CA ASP A 85 -9.59 8.02 -13.27
C ASP A 85 -8.79 6.79 -12.84
N TYR A 86 -9.39 5.59 -12.85
CA TYR A 86 -8.72 4.32 -12.60
C TYR A 86 -9.35 3.22 -13.46
N ASP A 87 -8.62 2.14 -13.70
CA ASP A 87 -9.19 0.94 -14.35
C ASP A 87 -10.13 0.24 -13.36
N ILE A 88 -11.42 0.18 -13.69
CA ILE A 88 -12.44 -0.36 -12.77
C ILE A 88 -12.57 -1.84 -13.04
N GLY A 89 -12.06 -2.68 -12.13
CA GLY A 89 -12.32 -4.12 -12.17
C GLY A 89 -13.81 -4.42 -12.04
N LEU A 90 -14.44 -4.88 -13.11
CA LEU A 90 -15.87 -5.17 -13.17
C LEU A 90 -16.14 -6.61 -12.68
N PRO A 91 -17.20 -6.83 -11.90
CA PRO A 91 -17.45 -8.12 -11.23
C PRO A 91 -17.71 -9.33 -12.15
N ASN A 92 -17.83 -9.12 -13.47
CA ASN A 92 -18.11 -10.17 -14.45
C ASN A 92 -16.91 -10.49 -15.37
N GLU A 93 -15.78 -9.80 -15.22
CA GLU A 93 -14.58 -10.15 -15.98
C GLU A 93 -13.94 -11.40 -15.36
N GLU A 94 -13.71 -12.43 -16.18
CA GLU A 94 -13.14 -13.71 -15.72
C GLU A 94 -11.77 -13.53 -15.04
N GLU A 95 -11.09 -12.41 -15.31
CA GLU A 95 -9.80 -12.00 -14.72
C GLU A 95 -9.93 -11.33 -13.34
N ASP A 96 -11.12 -10.86 -12.95
CA ASP A 96 -11.39 -10.13 -11.68
C ASP A 96 -11.89 -11.02 -10.53
N THR A 97 -11.94 -12.34 -10.76
CA THR A 97 -12.25 -13.30 -9.69
C THR A 97 -11.02 -13.72 -8.87
N ASP A 98 -9.82 -13.33 -9.28
CA ASP A 98 -8.61 -13.69 -8.57
C ASP A 98 -8.33 -12.70 -7.43
N ASP A 99 -8.30 -13.24 -6.20
CA ASP A 99 -7.75 -12.61 -4.98
C ASP A 99 -6.33 -12.01 -5.20
N GLU A 100 -5.71 -12.28 -6.35
CA GLU A 100 -4.40 -11.83 -6.77
C GLU A 100 -4.35 -10.36 -7.22
N ASN A 101 -5.42 -9.81 -7.81
CA ASN A 101 -5.42 -8.43 -8.30
C ASN A 101 -6.75 -7.68 -8.08
N PRO A 102 -7.13 -7.40 -6.82
CA PRO A 102 -8.37 -6.69 -6.53
C PRO A 102 -8.33 -5.23 -7.00
N PHE A 103 -9.47 -4.68 -7.44
CA PHE A 103 -9.61 -3.25 -7.77
C PHE A 103 -9.16 -2.33 -6.62
N ALA A 104 -9.60 -2.61 -5.39
CA ALA A 104 -9.24 -1.81 -4.22
C ALA A 104 -8.99 -2.67 -2.98
N HIS A 105 -7.77 -2.59 -2.46
CA HIS A 105 -7.33 -3.41 -1.34
C HIS A 105 -6.26 -2.69 -0.51
N ILE A 106 -6.42 -2.78 0.81
CA ILE A 106 -5.43 -2.39 1.79
C ILE A 106 -5.20 -3.63 2.64
N ASN A 107 -3.94 -4.05 2.78
CA ASN A 107 -3.57 -5.21 3.55
C ASN A 107 -2.30 -4.92 4.35
N LEU A 108 -2.45 -4.03 5.32
CA LEU A 108 -1.40 -3.65 6.25
C LEU A 108 -1.22 -4.80 7.24
N ILE A 109 -0.16 -5.59 7.06
CA ILE A 109 0.09 -6.74 7.92
C ILE A 109 0.64 -6.31 9.29
N SER A 110 0.61 -7.24 10.24
CA SER A 110 1.19 -7.03 11.57
C SER A 110 2.69 -6.67 11.49
N ILE A 111 3.16 -5.84 12.43
CA ILE A 111 4.55 -5.39 12.43
C ILE A 111 5.52 -6.57 12.58
N GLU A 112 5.12 -7.60 13.33
CA GLU A 112 5.95 -8.78 13.49
C GLU A 112 5.90 -9.71 12.28
N ASP A 113 4.81 -9.76 11.51
CA ASP A 113 4.81 -10.44 10.21
C ASP A 113 5.70 -9.69 9.22
N CYS A 114 5.69 -8.35 9.27
CA CYS A 114 6.52 -7.50 8.43
C CYS A 114 8.02 -7.70 8.74
N ILE A 115 8.42 -7.76 10.01
CA ILE A 115 9.84 -7.66 10.39
C ILE A 115 10.46 -8.97 10.90
N ILE A 116 9.71 -9.77 11.67
CA ILE A 116 10.27 -10.88 12.46
C ILE A 116 9.90 -12.25 11.87
N LYS A 117 8.61 -12.50 11.63
CA LYS A 117 8.08 -13.85 11.36
C LYS A 117 8.29 -14.29 9.92
N ARG A 118 8.25 -13.37 8.94
CA ARG A 118 8.33 -13.73 7.52
C ARG A 118 9.75 -13.62 6.99
N ASN A 119 10.17 -14.68 6.29
CA ASN A 119 11.40 -14.68 5.52
C ASN A 119 11.16 -14.04 4.15
N TRP A 120 11.16 -12.71 4.09
CA TRP A 120 10.95 -11.98 2.84
C TRP A 120 11.99 -12.28 1.77
N GLN A 121 13.17 -12.72 2.16
CA GLN A 121 14.25 -13.09 1.26
C GLN A 121 13.92 -14.33 0.41
N GLU A 122 13.01 -15.19 0.87
CA GLU A 122 12.50 -16.33 0.07
C GLU A 122 11.33 -15.92 -0.85
N LYS A 123 10.73 -14.75 -0.60
CA LYS A 123 9.56 -14.26 -1.35
C LYS A 123 9.91 -13.19 -2.38
N ILE A 124 10.91 -12.36 -2.09
CA ILE A 124 11.47 -11.37 -2.99
C ILE A 124 12.64 -12.05 -3.71
N ILE A 125 12.33 -12.71 -4.82
CA ILE A 125 13.30 -13.47 -5.60
C ILE A 125 13.81 -12.58 -6.72
N PHE A 126 15.01 -12.03 -6.56
CA PHE A 126 15.78 -11.57 -7.72
C PHE A 126 16.34 -12.81 -8.41
N ASP A 127 16.30 -12.84 -9.76
CA ASP A 127 16.67 -14.01 -10.57
C ASP A 127 17.83 -14.81 -9.95
N GLU A 128 17.56 -16.05 -9.56
CA GLU A 128 18.49 -16.94 -8.81
C GLU A 128 19.81 -17.25 -9.56
N ILE A 129 19.98 -16.70 -10.76
CA ILE A 129 20.97 -17.12 -11.75
C ILE A 129 22.32 -16.41 -11.57
N ASN A 130 22.41 -15.28 -10.86
CA ASN A 130 23.69 -14.59 -10.65
C ASN A 130 23.98 -14.29 -9.17
N TYR A 131 24.48 -15.29 -8.45
CA TYR A 131 25.20 -15.13 -7.17
C TYR A 131 26.56 -14.41 -7.33
N ASN A 132 26.66 -13.45 -8.23
CA ASN A 132 27.83 -12.59 -8.33
C ASN A 132 27.68 -11.45 -7.31
N ASP A 133 28.79 -10.82 -6.92
CA ASP A 133 28.84 -9.63 -6.05
C ASP A 133 28.19 -8.39 -6.72
N GLU A 134 26.98 -8.55 -7.25
CA GLU A 134 26.24 -7.48 -7.91
C GLU A 134 25.84 -6.44 -6.88
N THR A 135 25.94 -5.19 -7.34
CA THR A 135 25.60 -4.03 -6.54
C THR A 135 24.46 -3.29 -7.20
N VAL A 136 23.53 -2.84 -6.37
CA VAL A 136 22.44 -1.97 -6.79
C VAL A 136 22.67 -0.57 -6.23
N GLU A 137 22.26 0.45 -6.98
CA GLU A 137 22.25 1.83 -6.50
C GLU A 137 20.82 2.21 -6.17
N PHE A 138 20.59 2.59 -4.91
CA PHE A 138 19.30 3.02 -4.40
C PHE A 138 19.47 4.28 -3.55
N ALA A 139 18.69 5.34 -3.84
CA ALA A 139 18.76 6.61 -3.13
C ALA A 139 20.19 7.20 -3.04
N GLY A 140 20.97 7.05 -4.11
CA GLY A 140 22.36 7.52 -4.20
C GLY A 140 23.37 6.70 -3.38
N VAL A 141 22.97 5.55 -2.82
CA VAL A 141 23.84 4.64 -2.08
C VAL A 141 23.95 3.31 -2.83
N THR A 142 25.18 2.80 -2.92
CA THR A 142 25.44 1.49 -3.51
C THR A 142 25.39 0.40 -2.44
N TYR A 143 24.56 -0.62 -2.67
CA TYR A 143 24.40 -1.77 -1.80
C TYR A 143 24.82 -3.03 -2.52
N ARG A 144 25.33 -4.02 -1.78
CA ARG A 144 25.28 -5.40 -2.28
C ARG A 144 23.83 -5.81 -2.40
N GLU A 145 23.46 -6.45 -3.49
CA GLU A 145 22.06 -6.79 -3.79
C GLU A 145 21.40 -7.60 -2.66
N ARG A 146 22.12 -8.60 -2.12
CA ARG A 146 21.65 -9.39 -0.98
C ARG A 146 21.37 -8.55 0.27
N ASP A 147 22.20 -7.54 0.52
CA ASP A 147 22.02 -6.65 1.67
C ASP A 147 20.85 -5.68 1.43
N PHE A 148 20.65 -5.24 0.18
CA PHE A 148 19.48 -4.48 -0.24
C PHE A 148 18.17 -5.27 -0.03
N GLN A 149 18.10 -6.50 -0.54
CA GLN A 149 16.97 -7.42 -0.37
C GLN A 149 16.59 -7.63 1.10
N ARG A 150 17.59 -7.84 1.96
CA ARG A 150 17.38 -8.07 3.40
C ARG A 150 16.77 -6.88 4.11
N ARG A 151 16.93 -5.66 3.57
CA ARG A 151 16.39 -4.42 4.12
C ARG A 151 14.95 -4.15 3.69
N LEU A 152 14.48 -4.79 2.61
CA LEU A 152 13.10 -4.75 2.20
C LEU A 152 12.21 -5.52 3.18
N LYS A 153 11.17 -4.86 3.68
CA LYS A 153 10.13 -5.42 4.54
C LYS A 153 8.75 -5.03 4.02
N PRO A 154 8.15 -5.82 3.11
CA PRO A 154 6.77 -5.65 2.69
C PRO A 154 5.83 -5.53 3.88
N PHE A 155 4.94 -4.54 3.84
CA PHE A 155 3.99 -4.25 4.91
C PHE A 155 2.56 -4.03 4.41
N ASP A 156 2.36 -3.61 3.15
CA ASP A 156 1.04 -3.56 2.52
C ASP A 156 0.97 -4.53 1.34
N LEU A 157 0.26 -5.65 1.49
CA LEU A 157 0.18 -6.74 0.53
C LEU A 157 -1.13 -6.69 -0.26
N PHE A 158 -1.31 -5.60 -0.99
CA PHE A 158 -2.55 -5.28 -1.68
C PHE A 158 -2.77 -6.12 -2.96
N SER A 159 -1.71 -6.71 -3.54
CA SER A 159 -1.76 -7.57 -4.73
C SER A 159 -0.71 -8.69 -4.64
N ALA A 160 -0.89 -9.77 -5.40
CA ALA A 160 0.10 -10.82 -5.59
C ALA A 160 1.32 -10.34 -6.40
N TYR A 161 1.15 -9.29 -7.21
CA TYR A 161 2.18 -8.75 -8.09
C TYR A 161 2.91 -7.55 -7.49
N SER A 162 2.21 -6.78 -6.64
CA SER A 162 2.73 -5.52 -6.10
C SER A 162 2.47 -5.38 -4.61
N CYS A 163 3.41 -4.76 -3.91
CA CYS A 163 3.27 -4.42 -2.48
C CYS A 163 3.95 -3.08 -2.17
N MET A 164 3.70 -2.55 -0.98
CA MET A 164 4.58 -1.54 -0.40
C MET A 164 5.49 -2.15 0.63
N ALA A 165 6.74 -1.72 0.63
CA ALA A 165 7.78 -2.18 1.53
C ALA A 165 8.44 -1.02 2.26
N PHE A 166 8.87 -1.28 3.49
CA PHE A 166 9.89 -0.48 4.13
C PHE A 166 11.25 -0.87 3.58
N PHE A 167 12.16 0.09 3.52
CA PHE A 167 13.58 -0.12 3.36
C PHE A 167 14.29 0.41 4.62
N PHE A 168 14.69 -0.52 5.49
CA PHE A 168 15.35 -0.19 6.76
C PHE A 168 16.85 -0.04 6.57
N GLU A 169 17.42 1.02 7.14
CA GLU A 169 18.85 1.23 7.19
C GLU A 169 19.32 1.29 8.65
N GLU A 170 20.49 0.71 8.92
CA GLU A 170 21.04 0.72 10.28
C GLU A 170 21.26 2.16 10.76
N GLY A 171 20.71 2.47 11.93
CA GLY A 171 20.78 3.82 12.52
C GLY A 171 19.84 4.86 11.90
N VAL A 172 18.96 4.49 10.96
CA VAL A 172 17.94 5.38 10.39
C VAL A 172 16.59 5.05 11.00
N GLU A 173 15.99 6.01 11.71
CA GLU A 173 14.71 5.81 12.42
C GLU A 173 13.50 5.82 11.48
N ASN A 174 13.51 6.71 10.47
CA ASN A 174 12.43 6.81 9.48
C ASN A 174 12.80 6.01 8.22
N PRO A 175 12.33 4.76 8.09
CA PRO A 175 12.62 3.97 6.90
C PRO A 175 12.01 4.62 5.67
N LYS A 176 12.70 4.44 4.54
CA LYS A 176 12.14 4.76 3.24
C LYS A 176 10.99 3.79 2.95
N VAL A 177 9.96 4.27 2.26
CA VAL A 177 8.86 3.43 1.76
C VAL A 177 8.89 3.47 0.24
N LEU A 178 8.74 2.30 -0.38
CA LEU A 178 8.72 2.15 -1.83
C LEU A 178 7.74 1.05 -2.24
N ARG A 179 7.28 1.15 -3.49
CA ARG A 179 6.49 0.13 -4.16
C ARG A 179 7.43 -0.92 -4.74
N LEU A 180 7.06 -2.18 -4.58
CA LEU A 180 7.66 -3.30 -5.30
C LEU A 180 6.63 -3.82 -6.30
N SER A 181 7.03 -4.10 -7.55
CA SER A 181 6.18 -4.66 -8.61
C SER A 181 6.78 -5.90 -9.25
N SER A 182 6.07 -6.47 -10.24
CA SER A 182 6.49 -7.68 -10.96
C SER A 182 6.83 -8.82 -10.00
N HIS A 183 5.88 -9.18 -9.13
CA HIS A 183 6.06 -10.15 -8.04
C HIS A 183 7.12 -9.72 -7.01
N TYR A 184 7.11 -8.44 -6.67
CA TYR A 184 7.96 -7.79 -5.67
C TYR A 184 9.45 -7.67 -6.04
N VAL A 185 9.84 -7.98 -7.28
CA VAL A 185 11.24 -7.96 -7.74
C VAL A 185 11.66 -6.56 -8.19
N GLU A 186 10.74 -5.81 -8.80
CA GLU A 186 11.03 -4.51 -9.38
C GLU A 186 10.85 -3.41 -8.33
N TRP A 187 11.94 -2.73 -7.97
CA TRP A 187 11.97 -1.70 -6.94
C TRP A 187 12.44 -0.34 -7.47
N ASP A 188 13.17 -0.32 -8.59
CA ASP A 188 13.78 0.87 -9.17
C ASP A 188 12.76 1.70 -9.99
N ASN A 189 11.59 1.13 -10.26
CA ASN A 189 10.42 1.82 -10.79
C ASN A 189 9.50 2.33 -9.66
N SER A 190 10.09 2.85 -8.59
CA SER A 190 9.34 3.44 -7.49
C SER A 190 9.94 4.74 -6.97
N LYS A 191 9.11 5.78 -6.90
CA LYS A 191 9.38 6.99 -6.14
C LYS A 191 9.34 6.70 -4.65
N ILE A 192 10.40 7.10 -3.95
CA ILE A 192 10.50 6.90 -2.50
C ILE A 192 9.55 7.86 -1.77
N THR A 193 8.91 7.37 -0.71
CA THR A 193 8.09 8.14 0.23
C THR A 193 8.41 7.75 1.68
N ASP A 194 7.61 8.21 2.64
CA ASP A 194 7.63 7.74 4.02
C ASP A 194 6.28 7.11 4.41
N PHE A 195 6.25 6.44 5.57
CA PHE A 195 5.06 5.72 6.01
C PHE A 195 3.85 6.63 6.23
N LYS A 196 4.09 7.83 6.76
CA LYS A 196 3.02 8.78 7.06
C LYS A 196 2.35 9.25 5.77
N SER A 197 3.14 9.69 4.80
CA SER A 197 2.71 10.12 3.47
C SER A 197 1.95 8.99 2.75
N TYR A 198 2.43 7.76 2.91
CA TYR A 198 1.76 6.58 2.37
C TYR A 198 0.37 6.34 3.00
N LEU A 199 0.23 6.44 4.33
CA LEU A 199 -1.08 6.32 4.98
C LEU A 199 -2.06 7.42 4.54
N GLU A 200 -1.58 8.65 4.37
CA GLU A 200 -2.42 9.74 3.84
C GLU A 200 -2.88 9.43 2.41
N MET A 201 -1.99 8.91 1.57
CA MET A 201 -2.34 8.46 0.22
C MET A 201 -3.45 7.41 0.26
N LEU A 202 -3.31 6.37 1.08
CA LEU A 202 -4.34 5.30 1.19
C LEU A 202 -5.71 5.84 1.55
N LEU A 203 -5.78 6.79 2.48
CA LEU A 203 -7.04 7.40 2.90
C LEU A 203 -7.67 8.24 1.79
N VAL A 204 -6.84 8.92 0.99
CA VAL A 204 -7.30 9.77 -0.12
C VAL A 204 -7.72 8.93 -1.32
N THR A 205 -7.02 7.84 -1.62
CA THR A 205 -7.32 6.98 -2.78
C THR A 205 -8.28 5.84 -2.44
N ARG A 206 -8.70 5.73 -1.17
CA ARG A 206 -9.55 4.65 -0.65
C ARG A 206 -8.94 3.27 -0.84
N GLY A 207 -7.62 3.20 -1.02
CA GLY A 207 -6.92 1.93 -1.21
C GLY A 207 -7.05 1.32 -2.61
N ILE A 208 -7.52 2.07 -3.61
CA ILE A 208 -7.48 1.64 -5.02
C ILE A 208 -6.05 1.19 -5.35
N VAL A 209 -5.93 0.00 -5.97
CA VAL A 209 -4.64 -0.63 -6.22
C VAL A 209 -3.81 0.19 -7.21
N ASP A 210 -4.43 0.61 -8.30
CA ASP A 210 -3.77 1.37 -9.38
C ASP A 210 -3.25 2.73 -8.93
N ALA A 211 -3.90 3.36 -7.96
CA ALA A 211 -3.45 4.66 -7.43
C ALA A 211 -2.01 4.63 -6.88
N ARG A 212 -1.55 3.47 -6.38
CA ARG A 212 -0.15 3.30 -5.97
C ARG A 212 0.79 3.32 -7.16
N GLY A 213 0.37 2.72 -8.28
CA GLY A 213 1.07 2.80 -9.56
C GLY A 213 1.12 4.24 -10.06
N GLU A 214 -0.01 4.93 -10.15
CA GLU A 214 -0.03 6.32 -10.66
C GLU A 214 0.84 7.28 -9.83
N ILE A 215 0.84 7.14 -8.51
CA ILE A 215 1.54 8.06 -7.61
C ILE A 215 3.02 7.72 -7.47
N TYR A 216 3.37 6.43 -7.42
CA TYR A 216 4.75 6.00 -7.11
C TYR A 216 5.48 5.36 -8.28
N ASN A 217 4.83 4.93 -9.36
CA ASN A 217 5.53 4.33 -10.50
C ASN A 217 6.30 5.40 -11.28
N GLN A 218 7.61 5.43 -11.09
CA GLN A 218 8.50 6.33 -11.80
C GLN A 218 9.80 5.61 -12.08
N TYR A 219 10.20 5.55 -13.36
CA TYR A 219 11.48 4.97 -13.75
C TYR A 219 12.62 5.69 -13.02
N ARG A 220 13.43 4.92 -12.29
CA ARG A 220 14.48 5.43 -11.40
C ARG A 220 14.01 6.47 -10.38
N GLY A 221 12.75 6.36 -9.95
CA GLY A 221 12.17 7.19 -8.88
C GLY A 221 12.93 7.06 -7.56
N ASP A 222 13.74 6.01 -7.41
CA ASP A 222 14.66 5.80 -6.30
C ASP A 222 15.79 6.84 -6.23
N ARG A 223 16.08 7.53 -7.34
CA ARG A 223 17.09 8.59 -7.44
C ARG A 223 16.52 10.00 -7.26
N GLU A 224 15.21 10.12 -7.25
CA GLU A 224 14.52 11.40 -7.15
C GLU A 224 14.33 11.84 -5.69
N PRO A 225 14.04 13.13 -5.45
CA PRO A 225 13.62 13.58 -4.12
C PRO A 225 12.40 12.79 -3.62
N GLN A 226 12.42 12.44 -2.34
CA GLN A 226 11.32 11.71 -1.72
C GLN A 226 10.00 12.49 -1.83
N LEU A 227 8.92 11.78 -2.15
CA LEU A 227 7.56 12.31 -2.12
C LEU A 227 7.06 12.30 -0.67
N ILE A 228 7.23 13.41 0.03
CA ILE A 228 6.68 13.60 1.38
C ILE A 228 5.42 14.44 1.30
N THR A 229 4.28 13.86 1.70
CA THR A 229 2.97 14.49 1.58
C THR A 229 2.30 14.59 2.95
N GLY A 230 1.84 15.81 3.26
CA GLY A 230 0.95 16.05 4.40
C GLY A 230 -0.52 15.83 4.03
N TYR A 231 -1.40 15.94 5.01
CA TYR A 231 -2.85 15.94 4.75
C TYR A 231 -3.28 17.08 3.79
N ASP A 232 -2.61 18.23 3.88
CA ASP A 232 -2.83 19.43 3.07
C ASP A 232 -2.27 19.35 1.65
N TYR A 233 -1.46 18.34 1.36
CA TYR A 233 -0.98 18.07 0.00
C TYR A 233 -2.10 17.55 -0.90
N TRP A 234 -3.01 16.76 -0.33
CA TRP A 234 -4.05 16.08 -1.07
C TRP A 234 -5.29 16.99 -1.21
N SER A 235 -5.68 17.21 -2.46
CA SER A 235 -6.85 18.03 -2.82
C SER A 235 -8.05 17.16 -3.19
N GLU A 236 -9.20 17.79 -3.43
CA GLU A 236 -10.38 17.10 -3.99
C GLU A 236 -10.07 16.44 -5.34
N GLU A 237 -9.08 16.94 -6.10
CA GLU A 237 -8.65 16.35 -7.37
C GLU A 237 -7.89 15.03 -7.20
N ASN A 238 -7.50 14.66 -5.97
CA ASN A 238 -6.84 13.39 -5.68
C ASN A 238 -7.81 12.32 -5.14
N VAL A 239 -8.99 12.73 -4.68
CA VAL A 239 -10.05 11.80 -4.26
C VAL A 239 -10.57 11.06 -5.49
N PRO A 240 -10.78 9.75 -5.54
CA PRO A 240 -11.29 9.12 -6.77
C PRO A 240 -12.63 9.72 -7.20
N LYS A 241 -12.88 9.87 -8.51
CA LYS A 241 -14.10 10.49 -9.07
C LYS A 241 -15.36 9.85 -8.50
N LEU A 242 -15.30 8.56 -8.21
CA LEU A 242 -16.35 7.78 -7.56
C LEU A 242 -16.84 8.37 -6.23
N PHE A 243 -15.99 9.12 -5.52
CA PHE A 243 -16.32 9.74 -4.25
C PHE A 243 -16.54 11.26 -4.33
N ARG A 244 -16.33 11.92 -5.48
CA ARG A 244 -16.40 13.39 -5.61
C ARG A 244 -17.83 13.94 -5.67
N ASN A 245 -18.82 13.20 -6.18
CA ASN A 245 -20.15 13.75 -6.51
C ASN A 245 -21.33 12.86 -6.11
N ARG A 246 -21.58 12.67 -4.81
CA ARG A 246 -22.71 11.86 -4.30
C ARG A 246 -24.11 12.32 -4.74
N ASN A 247 -24.26 13.57 -5.20
CA ASN A 247 -25.56 14.16 -5.57
C ASN A 247 -25.93 14.01 -7.05
N GLN A 248 -25.05 13.50 -7.92
CA GLN A 248 -25.34 13.41 -9.36
C GLN A 248 -26.12 12.16 -9.78
N TYR A 249 -26.31 11.17 -8.89
CA TYR A 249 -26.85 9.88 -9.29
C TYR A 249 -27.97 9.41 -8.34
N ARG A 250 -29.20 9.78 -8.69
CA ARG A 250 -30.38 9.00 -8.33
C ARG A 250 -30.61 8.01 -9.47
N PHE A 251 -30.14 6.78 -9.29
CA PHE A 251 -30.58 5.65 -10.10
C PHE A 251 -32.04 5.32 -9.77
#